data_AF-A0A7S2K813-F1
#
_entry.id   AF-A0A7S2K813-F1
#
_cell.length_a   1.000
_cell.length_b   1.000
_cell.length_c   1.000
_cell.angle_alpha   90.00
_cell.angle_beta   90.00
_cell.angle_gamma   90.00
#
_symmetry.space_group_name_H-M   'P 1'
#
loop_
_entity.id
_entity.type
_entity.pdbx_description
1 polymer ?
#
loop_
_entity_poly.entity_id
_entity_poly.type
_entity_poly.pdbx_seq_one_letter_code
_entity_poly.pdbx_strand_id
1 'polypeptide(L)'
;IFGLFFLAYRCCFGFAVLSVVQAVFIQQTFAVVQQDLEFMMDAKAHDKARSTEQLLKVFLSMDHSGDGRVSWDEFEAQLDNAEMKLLLGTMGISVHDVSNVFYLLDDGDGLLGPEEFINGIHSIRGDAKALELFTALSLLHRVDRKLDLVAAGVEGKAKRLMPSRAQHKAARYVPPDLRDTFNRSG
;
A
#
# COMPACT_ATOMS: atom_id res chain seq x y z
N ILE A 1 -36.47 61.25 -14.57
CA ILE A 1 -36.37 60.15 -15.57
C ILE A 1 -34.96 60.04 -16.14
N PHE A 2 -34.37 61.08 -16.76
CA PHE A 2 -33.00 61.02 -17.32
C PHE A 2 -31.89 60.69 -16.31
N GLY A 3 -31.98 61.17 -15.06
CA GLY A 3 -31.00 60.83 -14.01
C GLY A 3 -30.99 59.33 -13.63
N LEU A 4 -32.14 58.66 -13.71
CA LEU A 4 -32.26 57.21 -13.43
C LEU A 4 -31.60 56.39 -14.54
N PHE A 5 -31.78 56.79 -15.81
CA PHE A 5 -31.09 56.19 -16.95
C PHE A 5 -29.56 56.36 -16.83
N PHE A 6 -29.10 57.55 -16.45
CA PHE A 6 -27.68 57.82 -16.27
C PHE A 6 -27.07 56.99 -15.12
N LEU A 7 -27.78 56.87 -14.01
CA LEU A 7 -27.33 56.07 -12.86
C LEU A 7 -27.27 54.58 -13.21
N ALA A 8 -28.31 54.05 -13.87
CA ALA A 8 -28.35 52.65 -14.31
C ALA A 8 -27.20 52.35 -15.28
N TYR A 9 -26.90 53.25 -16.22
CA TYR A 9 -25.77 53.13 -17.14
C TYR A 9 -24.43 53.08 -16.38
N ARG A 10 -24.20 53.99 -15.42
CA ARG A 10 -22.95 53.99 -14.63
C ARG A 10 -22.80 52.74 -13.76
N CYS A 11 -23.88 52.24 -13.15
CA CYS A 11 -23.85 51.01 -12.36
C CYS A 11 -23.58 49.78 -13.22
N CYS A 12 -24.23 49.68 -14.38
CA CYS A 12 -24.01 48.58 -15.32
C CYS A 12 -22.56 48.59 -15.83
N PHE A 13 -22.04 49.75 -16.21
CA PHE A 13 -20.66 49.90 -16.65
C PHE A 13 -19.65 49.53 -15.56
N GLY A 14 -19.85 50.01 -14.32
CA GLY A 14 -19.01 49.65 -13.19
C GLY A 14 -19.03 48.15 -12.87
N PHE A 15 -20.22 47.54 -12.91
CA PHE A 15 -20.39 46.10 -12.70
C PHE A 15 -19.70 45.27 -13.79
N ALA A 16 -19.78 45.71 -15.05
CA ALA A 16 -19.10 45.05 -16.16
C ALA A 16 -17.57 45.08 -15.98
N VAL A 17 -17.00 46.24 -15.60
CA VAL A 17 -15.56 46.37 -15.34
C VAL A 17 -15.12 45.47 -14.18
N LEU A 18 -15.86 45.46 -13.06
CA LEU A 18 -15.55 44.59 -11.92
C LEU A 18 -15.60 43.11 -12.29
N SER A 19 -16.57 42.69 -13.09
CA SER A 19 -16.72 41.30 -13.56
C SER A 19 -15.53 40.86 -14.42
N VAL A 20 -15.04 41.74 -15.32
CA VAL A 20 -13.85 41.46 -16.13
C VAL A 20 -12.61 41.32 -15.26
N VAL A 21 -12.43 42.22 -14.29
CA VAL A 21 -11.28 42.18 -13.38
C VAL A 21 -11.30 40.90 -12.54
N GLN A 22 -12.45 40.52 -11.98
CA GLN A 22 -12.61 39.28 -11.24
C GLN A 22 -12.29 38.05 -12.10
N ALA A 23 -12.76 38.02 -13.35
CA ALA A 23 -12.47 36.92 -14.28
C ALA A 23 -10.97 36.76 -14.53
N VAL A 24 -10.24 37.86 -14.75
CA VAL A 24 -8.78 37.83 -14.96
C VAL A 24 -8.05 37.33 -13.70
N PHE A 25 -8.46 37.76 -12.50
CA PHE A 25 -7.86 37.28 -11.26
C PHE A 25 -8.10 35.77 -11.03
N ILE A 26 -9.31 35.28 -11.33
CA ILE A 26 -9.63 33.86 -11.26
C ILE A 26 -8.75 33.08 -12.25
N GLN A 27 -8.63 33.56 -13.49
CA GLN A 27 -7.79 32.93 -14.51
C GLN A 27 -6.31 32.85 -14.08
N GLN A 28 -5.76 33.93 -13.52
CA GLN A 28 -4.40 33.94 -13.00
C GLN A 28 -4.21 32.97 -11.83
N THR A 29 -5.19 32.89 -10.91
CA THR A 29 -5.14 31.97 -9.78
C THR A 29 -5.16 30.52 -10.24
N PHE A 30 -6.02 30.17 -11.20
CA PHE A 30 -6.06 28.82 -11.77
C PHE A 30 -4.77 28.45 -12.51
N ALA A 31 -4.15 29.40 -13.24
CA ALA A 31 -2.89 29.15 -13.93
C ALA A 31 -1.74 28.81 -12.97
N VAL A 32 -1.64 29.50 -11.82
CA VAL A 32 -0.64 29.20 -10.78
C VAL A 32 -0.87 27.83 -10.16
N VAL A 33 -2.13 27.47 -9.86
CA VAL A 33 -2.45 26.14 -9.30
C VAL A 33 -2.10 25.00 -10.27
N GLN A 34 -2.31 25.19 -11.58
CA GLN A 34 -1.91 24.20 -12.59
C GLN A 34 -0.40 24.08 -12.70
N GLN A 35 0.31 25.20 -12.69
CA GLN A 35 1.76 25.24 -12.76
C GLN A 35 2.40 24.54 -11.53
N ASP A 36 1.85 24.70 -10.34
CA ASP A 36 2.34 24.03 -9.12
C ASP A 36 2.17 22.50 -9.21
N LEU A 37 1.05 22.03 -9.79
CA LEU A 37 0.81 20.60 -9.97
C LEU A 37 1.76 20.01 -11.01
N GLU A 38 1.91 20.65 -12.17
CA GLU A 38 2.84 20.21 -13.22
C GLU A 38 4.29 20.23 -12.71
N PHE A 39 4.71 21.29 -12.02
CA PHE A 39 6.03 21.38 -11.42
C PHE A 39 6.28 20.28 -10.38
N MET A 40 5.29 19.97 -9.53
CA MET A 40 5.41 18.88 -8.56
C MET A 40 5.48 17.50 -9.24
N MET A 41 4.73 17.30 -10.33
CA MET A 41 4.78 16.05 -11.11
C MET A 41 6.13 15.86 -11.78
N ASP A 42 6.67 16.91 -12.39
CA ASP A 42 7.99 16.88 -13.03
C ASP A 42 9.10 16.67 -12.00
N ALA A 43 9.06 17.38 -10.88
CA ALA A 43 10.03 17.19 -9.79
C ALA A 43 10.02 15.74 -9.28
N LYS A 44 8.84 15.15 -9.07
CA LYS A 44 8.72 13.75 -8.64
C LYS A 44 9.22 12.77 -9.70
N ALA A 45 8.97 13.03 -10.98
CA ALA A 45 9.48 12.20 -12.07
C ALA A 45 11.02 12.25 -12.16
N HIS A 46 11.60 13.45 -12.01
CA HIS A 46 13.06 13.64 -11.98
C HIS A 46 13.72 12.95 -10.79
N ASP A 47 13.13 13.04 -9.60
CA ASP A 47 13.65 12.36 -8.41
C ASP A 47 13.60 10.84 -8.56
N LYS A 48 12.51 10.31 -9.13
CA LYS A 48 12.41 8.88 -9.44
C LYS A 48 13.49 8.44 -10.43
N ALA A 49 13.65 9.17 -11.53
CA ALA A 49 14.65 8.85 -12.56
C ALA A 49 16.08 8.86 -11.99
N ARG A 50 16.42 9.85 -11.17
CA ARG A 50 17.73 9.93 -10.51
C ARG A 50 17.95 8.75 -9.55
N SER A 51 16.93 8.41 -8.76
CA SER A 51 17.00 7.25 -7.86
C SER A 51 17.19 5.95 -8.64
N THR A 52 16.47 5.77 -9.75
CA THR A 52 16.62 4.60 -10.62
C THR A 52 18.01 4.52 -11.24
N GLU A 53 18.58 5.64 -11.69
CA GLU A 53 19.95 5.66 -12.25
C GLU A 53 21.00 5.28 -11.19
N GLN A 54 20.85 5.75 -9.95
CA GLN A 54 21.74 5.38 -8.85
C GLN A 54 21.63 3.89 -8.51
N LEU A 55 20.41 3.35 -8.45
CA LEU A 55 20.19 1.92 -8.21
C LEU A 55 20.75 1.05 -9.33
N LEU A 56 20.63 1.49 -10.58
CA LEU A 56 21.21 0.78 -11.73
C LEU A 56 22.75 0.75 -11.65
N LYS A 57 23.39 1.84 -11.21
CA LYS A 57 24.85 1.86 -10.99
C LYS A 57 25.28 0.87 -9.93
N VAL A 58 24.54 0.79 -8.82
CA VAL A 58 24.80 -0.21 -7.77
C VAL A 58 24.59 -1.62 -8.32
N PHE A 59 23.53 -1.85 -9.09
CA PHE A 59 23.27 -3.14 -9.75
C PHE A 59 24.44 -3.60 -10.63
N LEU A 60 24.92 -2.71 -11.51
CA LEU A 60 26.07 -2.99 -12.38
C LEU A 60 27.38 -3.22 -11.61
N SER A 61 27.50 -2.71 -10.38
CA SER A 61 28.66 -2.98 -9.52
C SER A 61 28.59 -4.34 -8.81
N MET A 62 27.42 -4.96 -8.77
CA MET A 62 27.20 -6.29 -8.18
C MET A 62 27.36 -7.41 -9.21
N ASP A 63 26.96 -7.17 -10.47
CA ASP A 63 27.10 -8.12 -11.58
C ASP A 63 28.58 -8.29 -11.97
N HIS A 64 29.26 -9.22 -11.31
CA HIS A 64 30.66 -9.55 -11.56
C HIS A 64 30.80 -10.54 -12.73
N SER A 65 29.79 -11.37 -12.96
CA SER A 65 29.74 -12.33 -14.06
C SER A 65 29.51 -11.66 -15.43
N GLY A 66 28.89 -10.49 -15.44
CA GLY A 66 28.53 -9.72 -16.64
C GLY A 66 27.36 -10.34 -17.42
N ASP A 67 26.54 -11.16 -16.78
CA ASP A 67 25.40 -11.83 -17.40
C ASP A 67 24.11 -10.98 -17.40
N GLY A 68 24.17 -9.78 -16.80
CA GLY A 68 23.06 -8.85 -16.67
C GLY A 68 22.09 -9.20 -15.53
N ARG A 69 22.43 -10.18 -14.68
CA ARG A 69 21.71 -10.57 -13.47
C ARG A 69 22.66 -10.63 -12.28
N VAL A 70 22.10 -10.72 -11.09
CA VAL A 70 22.87 -10.85 -9.86
C VAL A 70 22.43 -12.11 -9.14
N SER A 71 23.34 -13.07 -9.03
CA SER A 71 23.15 -14.27 -8.24
C SER A 71 23.24 -13.99 -6.73
N TRP A 72 22.73 -14.93 -5.91
CA TRP A 72 22.86 -14.82 -4.46
C TRP A 72 24.33 -14.65 -4.02
N ASP A 73 25.25 -15.39 -4.62
CA ASP A 73 26.67 -15.34 -4.25
C ASP A 73 27.30 -13.97 -4.56
N GLU A 74 26.94 -13.36 -5.70
CA GLU A 74 27.37 -12.00 -6.07
C GLU A 74 26.75 -10.94 -5.15
N PHE A 75 25.49 -11.12 -4.80
CA PHE A 75 24.79 -10.24 -3.87
C PHE A 75 25.39 -10.31 -2.47
N GLU A 76 25.66 -11.52 -1.97
CA GLU A 76 26.29 -11.79 -0.67
C GLU A 76 27.70 -11.21 -0.60
N ALA A 77 28.50 -11.39 -1.66
CA ALA A 77 29.83 -10.81 -1.76
C ALA A 77 29.83 -9.29 -1.64
N GLN A 78 28.76 -8.62 -2.10
CA GLN A 78 28.65 -7.17 -2.06
C GLN A 78 28.04 -6.61 -0.76
N LEU A 79 27.55 -7.46 0.15
CA LEU A 79 27.04 -7.03 1.45
C LEU A 79 28.08 -6.36 2.32
N ASP A 80 29.36 -6.65 2.11
CA ASP A 80 30.45 -6.03 2.86
C ASP A 80 30.86 -4.65 2.35
N ASN A 81 30.42 -4.29 1.15
CA ASN A 81 30.71 -3.01 0.52
C ASN A 81 29.99 -1.85 1.25
N ALA A 82 30.71 -0.73 1.41
CA ALA A 82 30.18 0.47 2.05
C ALA A 82 28.95 1.04 1.32
N GLU A 83 28.92 0.95 -0.01
CA GLU A 83 27.79 1.44 -0.81
C GLU A 83 26.53 0.60 -0.59
N MET A 84 26.67 -0.73 -0.52
CA MET A 84 25.55 -1.64 -0.24
C MET A 84 25.04 -1.47 1.19
N LYS A 85 25.94 -1.36 2.18
CA LYS A 85 25.56 -1.09 3.58
C LYS A 85 24.82 0.24 3.72
N LEU A 86 25.25 1.28 3.00
CA LEU A 86 24.57 2.56 2.97
C LEU A 86 23.18 2.43 2.34
N LEU A 87 23.06 1.72 1.21
CA LEU A 87 21.80 1.48 0.52
C LEU A 87 20.81 0.73 1.43
N LEU A 88 21.21 -0.39 2.02
CA LEU A 88 20.38 -1.15 2.97
C LEU A 88 20.01 -0.31 4.20
N GLY A 89 20.95 0.48 4.72
CA GLY A 89 20.71 1.42 5.81
C GLY A 89 19.66 2.48 5.48
N THR A 90 19.69 3.05 4.27
CA THR A 90 18.66 3.99 3.80
C THR A 90 17.28 3.34 3.63
N MET A 91 17.23 2.03 3.45
CA MET A 91 15.98 1.27 3.38
C MET A 91 15.51 0.75 4.75
N GLY A 92 16.28 0.96 5.82
CA GLY A 92 15.97 0.44 7.15
C GLY A 92 16.11 -1.09 7.25
N ILE A 93 16.88 -1.71 6.35
CA ILE A 93 17.10 -3.15 6.29
C ILE A 93 18.35 -3.48 7.12
N SER A 94 18.22 -4.42 8.04
CA SER A 94 19.37 -4.96 8.79
C SER A 94 20.14 -5.95 7.92
N VAL A 95 21.47 -6.00 8.08
CA VAL A 95 22.35 -6.94 7.36
C VAL A 95 21.94 -8.41 7.61
N HIS A 96 21.31 -8.69 8.77
CA HIS A 96 20.81 -10.01 9.11
C HIS A 96 19.55 -10.44 8.32
N ASP A 97 18.80 -9.49 7.75
CA ASP A 97 17.57 -9.77 7.00
C ASP A 97 17.81 -9.79 5.48
N VAL A 98 19.05 -9.67 5.04
CA VAL A 98 19.37 -9.42 3.62
C VAL A 98 19.12 -10.65 2.75
N SER A 99 19.24 -11.85 3.30
CA SER A 99 18.79 -13.08 2.63
C SER A 99 17.29 -13.04 2.33
N ASN A 100 16.48 -12.68 3.32
CA ASN A 100 15.03 -12.52 3.12
C ASN A 100 14.72 -11.42 2.10
N VAL A 101 15.54 -10.36 2.06
CA VAL A 101 15.37 -9.30 1.07
C VAL A 101 15.66 -9.80 -0.33
N PHE A 102 16.76 -10.52 -0.56
CA PHE A 102 17.04 -11.08 -1.89
C PHE A 102 15.90 -11.96 -2.38
N TYR A 103 15.41 -12.89 -1.55
CA TYR A 103 14.26 -13.74 -1.89
C TYR A 103 12.94 -12.97 -2.05
N LEU A 104 12.82 -11.78 -1.48
CA LEU A 104 11.65 -10.92 -1.66
C LEU A 104 11.72 -10.10 -2.97
N LEU A 105 12.93 -9.82 -3.44
CA LEU A 105 13.18 -9.11 -4.69
C LEU A 105 13.11 -10.05 -5.90
N ASP A 106 13.57 -11.29 -5.73
CA ASP A 106 13.56 -12.38 -6.72
C ASP A 106 12.12 -12.81 -7.07
N ASP A 107 11.88 -13.12 -8.35
CA ASP A 107 10.60 -13.64 -8.85
C ASP A 107 10.48 -15.17 -8.74
N GLY A 108 11.54 -15.82 -8.26
CA GLY A 108 11.63 -17.24 -7.95
C GLY A 108 12.52 -18.02 -8.90
N ASP A 109 13.27 -17.35 -9.79
CA ASP A 109 14.29 -17.96 -10.64
C ASP A 109 15.68 -18.04 -9.95
N GLY A 110 15.85 -17.38 -8.81
CA GLY A 110 17.07 -17.37 -8.01
C GLY A 110 18.12 -16.38 -8.51
N LEU A 111 17.79 -15.52 -9.49
CA LEU A 111 18.66 -14.55 -10.13
C LEU A 111 17.98 -13.20 -10.18
N LEU A 112 18.61 -12.18 -9.61
CA LEU A 112 18.01 -10.87 -9.55
C LEU A 112 18.29 -10.06 -10.82
N GLY A 113 17.24 -9.75 -11.57
CA GLY A 113 17.31 -8.83 -12.71
C GLY A 113 17.34 -7.35 -12.29
N PRO A 114 17.75 -6.44 -13.20
CA PRO A 114 17.81 -5.01 -12.90
C PRO A 114 16.44 -4.42 -12.60
N GLU A 115 15.40 -4.84 -13.31
CA GLU A 115 14.03 -4.36 -13.08
C GLU A 115 13.47 -4.85 -11.74
N GLU A 116 13.72 -6.11 -11.38
CA GLU A 116 13.33 -6.70 -10.09
C GLU A 116 14.02 -6.00 -8.92
N PHE A 117 15.34 -5.78 -9.03
CA PHE A 117 16.09 -5.03 -8.02
C PHE A 117 15.52 -3.62 -7.83
N ILE A 118 15.35 -2.85 -8.91
CA ILE A 118 14.85 -1.47 -8.84
C ILE A 118 13.43 -1.43 -8.27
N ASN A 119 12.51 -2.25 -8.81
CA ASN A 119 11.11 -2.26 -8.40
C ASN A 119 10.96 -2.74 -6.96
N GLY A 120 11.71 -3.77 -6.57
CA GLY A 120 11.66 -4.32 -5.24
C GLY A 120 12.27 -3.36 -4.19
N ILE A 121 13.36 -2.66 -4.50
CA ILE A 121 13.88 -1.57 -3.63
C ILE A 121 12.84 -0.46 -3.47
N HIS A 122 12.18 -0.03 -4.55
CA HIS A 122 11.11 0.98 -4.48
C HIS A 122 9.92 0.51 -3.64
N SER A 123 9.55 -0.77 -3.75
CA SER A 123 8.50 -1.37 -2.93
C SER A 123 8.89 -1.36 -1.44
N ILE A 124 10.12 -1.76 -1.11
CA ILE A 124 10.59 -1.81 0.28
C ILE A 124 10.64 -0.41 0.91
N ARG A 125 11.11 0.62 0.18
CA ARG A 125 11.22 2.01 0.65
C ARG A 125 9.88 2.67 1.01
N GLY A 126 8.76 2.14 0.51
CA GLY A 126 7.42 2.50 0.98
C GLY A 126 6.62 3.45 0.11
N ASP A 127 7.15 3.89 -1.04
CA ASP A 127 6.40 4.76 -1.99
C ASP A 127 5.16 4.06 -2.59
N ALA A 128 5.14 2.73 -2.59
CA ALA A 128 3.99 1.91 -3.05
C ALA A 128 3.15 1.32 -1.89
N LYS A 129 3.68 1.26 -0.66
CA LYS A 129 3.11 0.42 0.42
C LYS A 129 1.79 0.92 1.00
N ALA A 130 1.54 2.23 1.03
CA ALA A 130 0.36 2.77 1.71
C ALA A 130 -0.97 2.37 1.03
N LEU A 131 -1.00 2.47 -0.30
CA LEU A 131 -2.19 2.11 -1.09
C LEU A 131 -2.39 0.59 -1.14
N GLU A 132 -1.30 -0.16 -1.27
CA GLU A 132 -1.31 -1.62 -1.28
C GLU A 132 -1.76 -2.18 0.08
N LEU A 133 -1.26 -1.64 1.19
CA LEU A 133 -1.70 -2.01 2.53
C LEU A 133 -3.18 -1.69 2.74
N PHE A 134 -3.64 -0.51 2.31
CA PHE A 134 -5.06 -0.16 2.36
C PHE A 134 -5.93 -1.12 1.54
N THR A 135 -5.44 -1.53 0.36
CA THR A 135 -6.12 -2.49 -0.51
C THR A 135 -6.19 -3.87 0.16
N ALA A 136 -5.09 -4.34 0.75
CA ALA A 136 -5.03 -5.60 1.49
C ALA A 136 -5.99 -5.60 2.70
N LEU A 137 -6.00 -4.52 3.49
CA LEU A 137 -6.95 -4.34 4.62
C LEU A 137 -8.40 -4.34 4.13
N SER A 138 -8.69 -3.69 3.00
CA SER A 138 -10.02 -3.67 2.39
C SER A 138 -10.46 -5.06 1.92
N LEU A 139 -9.54 -5.85 1.37
CA LEU A 139 -9.78 -7.26 1.02
C LEU A 139 -10.03 -8.11 2.26
N LEU A 140 -9.23 -7.96 3.32
CA LEU A 140 -9.42 -8.65 4.59
C LEU A 140 -10.81 -8.38 5.18
N HIS A 141 -11.25 -7.12 5.24
CA HIS A 141 -12.60 -6.77 5.68
C HIS A 141 -13.72 -7.34 4.77
N ARG A 142 -13.45 -7.55 3.48
CA ARG A 142 -14.41 -8.22 2.58
C ARG A 142 -14.45 -9.72 2.83
N VAL A 143 -13.31 -10.36 3.09
CA VAL A 143 -13.23 -11.78 3.42
C VAL A 143 -13.93 -12.05 4.75
N ASP A 144 -13.66 -11.25 5.76
CA ASP A 144 -14.26 -11.34 7.10
C ASP A 144 -15.81 -11.33 7.05
N ARG A 145 -16.39 -10.33 6.37
CA ARG A 145 -17.84 -10.28 6.16
C ARG A 145 -18.41 -11.50 5.43
N LYS A 146 -17.66 -12.08 4.48
CA LYS A 146 -18.09 -13.30 3.79
C LYS A 146 -18.03 -14.52 4.74
N LEU A 147 -17.02 -14.60 5.60
CA LEU A 147 -16.92 -15.64 6.61
C LEU A 147 -18.09 -15.60 7.60
N ASP A 148 -18.50 -14.42 8.07
CA ASP A 148 -19.67 -14.26 8.95
C ASP A 148 -20.96 -14.76 8.29
N LEU A 149 -21.16 -14.42 7.01
CA LEU A 149 -22.33 -14.86 6.25
C LEU A 149 -22.33 -16.39 6.04
N VAL A 150 -21.18 -16.99 5.77
CA VAL A 150 -21.04 -18.44 5.65
C VAL A 150 -21.26 -19.13 7.00
N ALA A 151 -20.69 -18.59 8.09
CA ALA A 151 -20.88 -19.12 9.44
C ALA A 151 -22.35 -19.11 9.84
N ALA A 152 -23.05 -18.00 9.64
CA ALA A 152 -24.50 -17.90 9.90
C ALA A 152 -25.32 -18.88 9.05
N GLY A 153 -24.92 -19.10 7.79
CA GLY A 153 -25.55 -20.09 6.90
C GLY A 153 -25.34 -21.53 7.36
N VAL A 154 -24.14 -21.86 7.84
CA VAL A 154 -23.80 -23.21 8.37
C VAL A 154 -24.54 -23.47 9.68
N GLU A 155 -24.59 -22.52 10.60
CA GLU A 155 -25.37 -22.64 11.85
C GLU A 155 -26.86 -22.82 11.57
N GLY A 156 -27.41 -22.03 10.64
CA GLY A 156 -28.82 -22.15 10.23
C GLY A 156 -29.16 -23.52 9.63
N LYS A 157 -28.23 -24.11 8.87
CA LYS A 157 -28.40 -25.44 8.26
C LYS A 157 -28.22 -26.57 9.28
N ALA A 158 -27.26 -26.44 10.20
CA ALA A 158 -27.06 -27.38 11.30
C ALA A 158 -28.28 -27.45 12.23
N LYS A 159 -28.88 -26.30 12.56
CA LYS A 159 -30.08 -26.21 13.41
C LYS A 159 -31.32 -26.84 12.77
N ARG A 160 -31.42 -26.80 11.44
CA ARG A 160 -32.52 -27.42 10.67
C ARG A 160 -32.36 -28.93 10.46
N LEU A 161 -31.13 -29.43 10.46
CA LEU A 161 -30.83 -30.84 10.21
C LEU A 161 -30.75 -31.70 11.49
N MET A 162 -30.78 -31.09 12.69
CA MET A 162 -30.83 -31.86 13.93
C MET A 162 -32.24 -32.38 14.22
N PRO A 163 -32.50 -33.71 14.14
CA PRO A 163 -33.79 -34.25 14.50
C PRO A 163 -33.99 -34.16 16.03
N SER A 164 -35.18 -33.73 16.42
CA SER A 164 -35.67 -33.59 17.82
C SER A 164 -35.44 -34.84 18.71
N ARG A 165 -35.16 -36.02 18.13
CA ARG A 165 -34.84 -37.25 18.87
C ARG A 165 -33.48 -37.28 19.58
N ALA A 166 -32.54 -36.37 19.29
CA ALA A 166 -31.22 -36.36 19.93
C ALA A 166 -31.17 -35.59 21.27
N GLN A 167 -32.11 -34.67 21.52
CA GLN A 167 -32.11 -33.83 22.73
C GLN A 167 -32.36 -34.64 24.00
N HIS A 168 -33.12 -35.73 23.92
CA HIS A 168 -33.43 -36.54 25.11
C HIS A 168 -32.33 -37.53 25.51
N LYS A 169 -31.39 -37.87 24.63
CA LYS A 169 -30.30 -38.83 24.94
C LYS A 169 -29.00 -38.16 25.41
N ALA A 170 -28.73 -36.92 25.00
CA ALA A 170 -27.53 -36.19 25.42
C ALA A 170 -27.60 -35.69 26.88
N ALA A 171 -28.80 -35.41 27.40
CA ALA A 171 -28.99 -34.98 28.79
C ALA A 171 -28.68 -36.07 29.85
N ARG A 172 -28.37 -37.30 29.42
CA ARG A 172 -28.09 -38.43 30.32
C ARG A 172 -26.65 -38.97 30.22
N TYR A 173 -25.81 -38.38 29.37
CA TYR A 173 -24.42 -38.80 29.23
C TYR A 173 -23.52 -37.92 30.10
N VAL A 174 -23.19 -38.43 31.29
CA VAL A 174 -22.09 -37.91 32.12
C VAL A 174 -20.85 -38.73 31.76
N PRO A 175 -19.76 -38.11 31.25
CA PRO A 175 -18.52 -38.82 30.94
C PRO A 175 -17.96 -39.53 32.20
N PRO A 176 -17.38 -40.73 32.08
CA PRO A 176 -16.84 -41.48 33.22
C PRO A 176 -15.74 -40.73 34.01
N ASP A 177 -15.04 -39.80 33.37
CA ASP A 177 -13.85 -39.13 33.91
C ASP A 177 -14.12 -37.97 34.88
N LEU A 178 -15.39 -37.71 35.23
CA LEU A 178 -15.80 -36.60 36.11
C LEU A 178 -16.47 -37.07 37.41
N ARG A 179 -16.43 -38.35 37.74
CA ARG A 179 -16.92 -38.87 39.03
C ARG A 179 -15.93 -38.67 40.18
N ASP A 180 -14.63 -38.59 39.89
CA ASP A 180 -13.60 -38.64 40.94
C ASP A 180 -13.11 -37.26 41.42
N THR A 181 -13.47 -36.17 40.73
CA THR A 181 -13.07 -34.81 41.16
C THR A 181 -13.99 -34.20 42.20
N PHE A 182 -15.18 -34.77 42.44
CA PHE A 182 -16.15 -34.23 43.41
C PHE A 182 -15.99 -34.79 44.83
N ASN A 183 -15.16 -35.82 45.05
CA ASN A 183 -15.03 -36.50 46.35
C ASN A 183 -13.68 -36.26 47.06
N ARG A 184 -12.87 -35.29 46.59
CA ARG A 184 -11.55 -34.96 47.20
C ARG A 184 -11.46 -33.56 47.82
N SER A 185 -12.59 -32.89 47.97
CA SER A 185 -12.68 -31.59 48.65
C SER A 185 -13.76 -31.62 49.73
N GLY A 186 -13.64 -32.62 50.61
CA GLY A 186 -14.28 -32.67 51.94
C GLY A 186 -13.21 -32.55 53.01
#